data_AF-A0AAV2Q001-F1
#
_entry.id   AF-A0AAV2Q001-F1
#
_cell.length_a   1.000
_cell.length_b   1.000
_cell.length_c   1.000
_cell.angle_alpha   90.00
_cell.angle_beta   90.00
_cell.angle_gamma   90.00
#
_symmetry.space_group_name_H-M   'P 1'
#
loop_
_entity.id
_entity.type
_entity.pdbx_description
1 polymer ?
#
loop_
_entity_poly.entity_id
_entity_poly.type
_entity_poly.pdbx_seq_one_letter_code
_entity_poly.pdbx_strand_id
1 'polypeptide(L)'
;EHGELLQVSATSLDKTFNKYVKHQGQISTKIAQQTGLEMRDGKLYRDEKIIKKFRSVKSTLRLFSDWLGTLQQPLLLIGSCDWYPFLREIKEHEVANMFENNVKGLCDARHLFKDGKSKKKLTIQELSSRLLEGCSNDNELKKVADDCSLNWVKKLQLMLDRKVNSGGLKETLCHISRISFNFTSSMLHAEYIMAGEKNLEFEWHNQSLKKAAISTNTAKQIAYSGLNFKDIWLMYNKWGMAGIRRCFTAKVKKKFRVTNNEKVICSVIGFLASQEINLNTPEEHGTIQPTMARQITAPMLLTEAQLQNPVATLNVNGEIHKIYPGENMIGRNPSTCSILLQNEKVCNEHAVLKVTGDEHLITDLGGPNTVRVGKVKLKEKTPFPLVGGELLMFGDVCAKYIICTRGEHEATCSSVQSLLRDDLLCLCPFLHNMENPTECASARM
;
A
#
# COMPACT_ATOMS: atom_id res chain seq x y z
N GLU A 1 0.82 19.05 0.55
CA GLU A 1 0.47 19.19 -0.87
C GLU A 1 0.75 17.88 -1.56
N HIS A 2 -0.28 17.32 -2.18
CA HIS A 2 -0.20 16.01 -2.84
C HIS A 2 0.48 16.19 -4.20
N GLY A 3 1.41 15.30 -4.52
CA GLY A 3 2.18 15.37 -5.76
C GLY A 3 1.38 15.12 -7.01
N GLU A 4 1.26 16.07 -7.93
CA GLU A 4 0.49 15.88 -9.16
C GLU A 4 1.34 15.35 -10.32
N LEU A 5 0.74 14.49 -11.15
CA LEU A 5 1.43 13.86 -12.28
C LEU A 5 1.47 14.82 -13.48
N LEU A 6 2.66 15.24 -13.87
CA LEU A 6 2.85 16.15 -15.00
C LEU A 6 3.34 15.45 -16.27
N GLN A 7 4.07 14.34 -16.12
CA GLN A 7 4.66 13.62 -17.22
C GLN A 7 4.92 12.16 -16.84
N VAL A 8 4.76 11.25 -17.81
CA VAL A 8 5.17 9.85 -17.68
C VAL A 8 6.17 9.56 -18.80
N SER A 9 7.37 9.14 -18.40
CA SER A 9 8.43 8.69 -19.31
C SER A 9 8.92 7.30 -18.93
N ALA A 10 9.19 6.47 -19.92
CA ALA A 10 9.74 5.12 -19.75
C ALA A 10 10.58 4.70 -20.96
N THR A 11 11.55 3.81 -20.74
CA THR A 11 12.34 3.18 -21.81
C THR A 11 12.48 1.68 -21.57
N SER A 12 12.46 0.91 -22.66
CA SER A 12 12.79 -0.52 -22.74
C SER A 12 13.59 -0.72 -24.01
N LEU A 13 14.85 -1.15 -23.94
CA LEU A 13 15.69 -1.34 -25.12
C LEU A 13 15.65 -0.09 -26.04
N ASP A 14 15.15 -0.23 -27.27
CA ASP A 14 14.96 0.80 -28.29
C ASP A 14 13.60 1.52 -28.22
N LYS A 15 12.67 1.02 -27.41
CA LYS A 15 11.31 1.57 -27.26
C LYS A 15 11.28 2.65 -26.20
N THR A 16 10.58 3.74 -26.50
CA THR A 16 10.41 4.89 -25.59
C THR A 16 8.93 5.27 -25.47
N PHE A 17 8.51 5.51 -24.24
CA PHE A 17 7.25 6.18 -23.92
C PHE A 17 7.53 7.55 -23.31
N ASN A 18 6.83 8.56 -23.79
CA ASN A 18 6.91 9.92 -23.24
C ASN A 18 5.60 10.67 -23.53
N LYS A 19 4.84 10.99 -22.48
CA LYS A 19 3.58 11.73 -22.57
C LYS A 19 3.45 12.75 -21.44
N TYR A 20 2.97 13.94 -21.80
CA TYR A 20 2.62 14.99 -20.86
C TYR A 20 1.16 14.88 -20.44
N VAL A 21 0.91 15.27 -19.19
CA VAL A 21 -0.40 15.20 -18.56
C VAL A 21 -0.97 16.61 -18.44
N LYS A 22 -2.28 16.73 -18.67
CA LYS A 22 -3.05 17.95 -18.47
C LYS A 22 -3.15 18.19 -16.96
N HIS A 23 -2.63 19.32 -16.51
CA HIS A 23 -2.78 19.77 -15.14
C HIS A 23 -3.98 20.73 -15.00
N GLN A 24 -4.73 20.60 -13.90
CA GLN A 24 -5.83 21.50 -13.57
C GLN A 24 -5.33 22.52 -12.54
N GLY A 25 -4.94 23.70 -13.00
CA GLY A 25 -4.44 24.77 -12.13
C GLY A 25 -3.13 25.36 -12.60
N GLN A 26 -2.55 26.20 -11.75
CA GLN A 26 -1.21 26.73 -11.95
C GLN A 26 -0.18 25.76 -11.35
N ILE A 27 0.82 25.41 -12.15
CA ILE A 27 2.00 24.70 -11.64
C ILE A 27 2.77 25.68 -10.75
N SER A 28 3.12 25.26 -9.53
CA SER A 28 3.82 26.13 -8.58
C SER A 28 5.18 26.56 -9.12
N THR A 29 5.63 27.78 -8.78
CA THR A 29 6.88 28.35 -9.26
C THR A 29 8.09 27.46 -8.95
N LYS A 30 8.07 26.76 -7.82
CA LYS A 30 9.11 25.80 -7.43
C LYS A 30 9.16 24.59 -8.37
N ILE A 31 8.00 24.04 -8.75
CA ILE A 31 7.93 22.92 -9.68
C ILE A 31 8.35 23.39 -11.07
N ALA A 32 7.89 24.56 -11.50
CA ALA A 32 8.28 25.17 -12.77
C ALA A 32 9.81 25.31 -12.88
N GLN A 33 10.46 25.83 -11.83
CA GLN A 33 11.92 25.91 -11.76
C GLN A 33 12.63 24.55 -11.85
N GLN A 34 12.02 23.49 -11.30
CA GLN A 34 12.59 22.14 -11.29
C GLN A 34 12.35 21.36 -12.59
N THR A 35 11.22 21.60 -13.26
CA THR A 35 10.74 20.81 -14.41
C THR A 35 10.89 21.53 -15.74
N GLY A 36 11.02 22.85 -15.69
CA GLY A 36 10.77 23.74 -16.82
C GLY A 36 9.29 23.81 -17.23
N LEU A 37 8.36 23.11 -16.54
CA LEU A 37 6.96 23.01 -16.92
C LEU A 37 6.11 24.10 -16.27
N GLU A 38 5.31 24.79 -17.08
CA GLU A 38 4.43 25.86 -16.63
C GLU A 38 3.07 25.82 -17.31
N MET A 39 2.02 26.19 -16.58
CA MET A 39 0.69 26.41 -17.14
C MET A 39 0.45 27.92 -17.29
N ARG A 40 0.27 28.39 -18.53
CA ARG A 40 -0.08 29.79 -18.86
C ARG A 40 -1.30 29.78 -19.78
N ASP A 41 -2.36 30.51 -19.42
CA ASP A 41 -3.60 30.60 -20.22
C ASP A 41 -4.18 29.25 -20.68
N GLY A 42 -4.16 28.26 -19.78
CA GLY A 42 -4.64 26.90 -20.06
C GLY A 42 -3.77 26.07 -21.01
N LYS A 43 -2.60 26.57 -21.39
CA LYS A 43 -1.60 25.89 -22.23
C LYS A 43 -0.41 25.48 -21.37
N LEU A 44 0.12 24.28 -21.65
CA LEU A 44 1.32 23.76 -21.01
C LEU A 44 2.55 24.22 -21.81
N TYR A 45 3.51 24.79 -21.11
CA TYR A 45 4.80 25.24 -21.64
C TYR A 45 5.92 24.42 -21.02
N ARG A 46 6.99 24.26 -21.79
CA ARG A 46 8.29 23.80 -21.29
C ARG A 46 9.39 24.71 -21.80
N ASP A 47 10.09 25.39 -20.91
CA ASP A 47 11.17 26.32 -21.27
C ASP A 47 10.74 27.26 -22.41
N GLU A 48 9.59 27.93 -22.20
CA GLU A 48 8.90 28.83 -23.15
C GLU A 48 8.26 28.18 -24.39
N LYS A 49 8.51 26.90 -24.65
CA LYS A 49 7.91 26.18 -25.80
C LYS A 49 6.57 25.57 -25.45
N ILE A 50 5.56 25.81 -26.28
CA ILE A 50 4.22 25.23 -26.07
C ILE A 50 4.20 23.71 -26.33
N ILE A 51 3.71 22.95 -25.35
CA ILE A 51 3.43 21.53 -25.48
C ILE A 51 2.02 21.38 -26.05
N LYS A 52 1.92 21.06 -27.34
CA LYS A 52 0.64 20.91 -28.04
C LYS A 52 -0.09 19.59 -27.72
N LYS A 53 0.65 18.56 -27.29
CA LYS A 53 0.14 17.20 -27.08
C LYS A 53 0.24 16.82 -25.60
N PHE A 54 -0.83 17.06 -24.87
CA PHE A 54 -1.03 16.58 -23.49
C PHE A 54 -2.41 15.96 -23.36
N ARG A 55 -2.61 15.10 -22.35
CA ARG A 55 -3.83 14.30 -22.17
C ARG A 55 -4.25 14.29 -20.70
N SER A 56 -5.49 13.93 -20.40
CA SER A 56 -5.88 13.67 -19.01
C SER A 56 -5.03 12.56 -18.39
N VAL A 57 -4.89 12.57 -17.06
CA VAL A 57 -4.15 11.54 -16.31
C VAL A 57 -4.62 10.15 -16.72
N LYS A 58 -5.94 9.86 -16.64
CA LYS A 58 -6.55 8.59 -17.04
C LYS A 58 -6.18 8.16 -18.47
N SER A 59 -6.20 9.08 -19.43
CA SER A 59 -5.84 8.77 -20.82
C SER A 59 -4.35 8.46 -20.97
N THR A 60 -3.49 9.20 -20.26
CA THR A 60 -2.04 8.96 -20.26
C THR A 60 -1.71 7.60 -19.63
N LEU A 61 -2.32 7.25 -18.50
CA LEU A 61 -2.10 5.97 -17.83
C LEU A 61 -2.59 4.78 -18.67
N ARG A 62 -3.72 4.92 -19.37
CA ARG A 62 -4.18 3.88 -20.32
C ARG A 62 -3.19 3.67 -21.45
N LEU A 63 -2.79 4.73 -22.13
CA LEU A 63 -1.78 4.65 -23.20
C LEU A 63 -0.46 4.08 -22.69
N PHE A 64 -0.12 4.39 -21.44
CA PHE A 64 1.07 3.84 -20.84
C PHE A 64 0.93 2.34 -20.59
N SER A 65 -0.19 1.88 -20.03
CA SER A 65 -0.49 0.45 -19.89
C SER A 65 -0.54 -0.28 -21.22
N ASP A 66 -1.14 0.33 -22.26
CA ASP A 66 -1.19 -0.26 -23.60
C ASP A 66 0.22 -0.42 -24.18
N TRP A 67 1.06 0.62 -24.01
CA TRP A 67 2.47 0.56 -24.40
C TRP A 67 3.23 -0.54 -23.65
N LEU A 68 3.02 -0.68 -22.34
CA LEU A 68 3.60 -1.77 -21.54
C LEU A 68 3.18 -3.16 -22.09
N GLY A 69 1.93 -3.31 -22.52
CA GLY A 69 1.44 -4.54 -23.15
C GLY A 69 2.12 -4.89 -24.49
N THR A 70 2.80 -3.94 -25.14
CA THR A 70 3.59 -4.19 -26.36
C THR A 70 5.03 -4.65 -26.08
N LEU A 71 5.43 -4.72 -24.82
CA LEU A 71 6.76 -5.13 -24.38
C LEU A 71 6.76 -6.60 -24.00
N GLN A 72 7.96 -7.19 -24.03
CA GLN A 72 8.16 -8.57 -23.61
C GLN A 72 7.82 -8.71 -22.12
N GLN A 73 6.96 -9.68 -21.83
CA GLN A 73 6.47 -9.92 -20.49
C GLN A 73 7.30 -10.99 -19.78
N PRO A 74 7.38 -10.96 -18.44
CA PRO A 74 6.76 -9.98 -17.52
C PRO A 74 7.63 -8.75 -17.24
N LEU A 75 7.00 -7.64 -16.83
CA LEU A 75 7.71 -6.38 -16.58
C LEU A 75 7.95 -6.10 -15.09
N LEU A 76 9.16 -5.61 -14.82
CA LEU A 76 9.55 -4.94 -13.58
C LEU A 76 9.80 -3.46 -13.90
N LEU A 77 9.12 -2.55 -13.21
CA LEU A 77 9.33 -1.12 -13.38
C LEU A 77 10.45 -0.63 -12.47
N ILE A 78 11.53 -0.10 -13.04
CA ILE A 78 12.65 0.43 -12.28
C ILE A 78 12.64 1.95 -12.37
N GLY A 79 12.49 2.61 -11.24
CA GLY A 79 12.48 4.07 -11.14
C GLY A 79 13.29 4.53 -9.96
N SER A 80 13.39 5.84 -9.77
CA SER A 80 14.07 6.42 -8.60
C SER A 80 13.16 7.33 -7.80
N CYS A 81 11.86 7.25 -8.06
CA CYS A 81 10.85 8.10 -7.50
C CYS A 81 10.28 7.47 -6.23
N ASP A 82 9.57 8.29 -5.47
CA ASP A 82 8.52 7.76 -4.62
C ASP A 82 7.43 7.18 -5.54
N TRP A 83 7.12 5.89 -5.39
CA TRP A 83 6.10 5.23 -6.20
C TRP A 83 4.68 5.62 -5.76
N TYR A 84 4.50 6.10 -4.52
CA TYR A 84 3.18 6.38 -3.98
C TYR A 84 2.34 7.32 -4.86
N PRO A 85 2.85 8.50 -5.30
CA PRO A 85 1.99 9.41 -6.04
C PRO A 85 1.61 8.84 -7.41
N PHE A 86 2.46 8.00 -8.03
CA PHE A 86 2.10 7.29 -9.27
C PHE A 86 1.02 6.23 -9.06
N LEU A 87 1.15 5.44 -7.98
CA LEU A 87 0.19 4.41 -7.62
C LEU A 87 -1.16 5.01 -7.21
N ARG A 88 -1.14 6.17 -6.56
CA ARG A 88 -2.35 6.93 -6.24
C ARG A 88 -3.11 7.29 -7.51
N GLU A 89 -2.46 7.87 -8.52
CA GLU A 89 -3.12 8.21 -9.79
C GLU A 89 -3.68 6.96 -10.50
N ILE A 90 -2.95 5.82 -10.46
CA ILE A 90 -3.44 4.55 -10.99
C ILE A 90 -4.73 4.10 -10.28
N LYS A 91 -4.79 4.26 -8.95
CA LYS A 91 -5.95 3.88 -8.15
C LYS A 91 -7.12 4.82 -8.38
N GLU A 92 -6.91 6.13 -8.29
CA GLU A 92 -7.95 7.16 -8.43
C GLU A 92 -8.62 7.14 -9.80
N HIS A 93 -7.89 6.75 -10.84
CA HIS A 93 -8.41 6.64 -12.20
C HIS A 93 -8.91 5.24 -12.59
N GLU A 94 -8.92 4.30 -11.64
CA GLU A 94 -9.44 2.93 -11.80
C GLU A 94 -8.77 2.16 -12.95
N VAL A 95 -7.46 2.33 -13.10
CA VAL A 95 -6.66 1.65 -14.14
C VAL A 95 -5.74 0.56 -13.57
N ALA A 96 -5.82 0.28 -12.27
CA ALA A 96 -4.98 -0.71 -11.58
C ALA A 96 -4.96 -2.10 -12.26
N ASN A 97 -6.13 -2.62 -12.66
CA ASN A 97 -6.24 -3.93 -13.29
C ASN A 97 -5.48 -4.01 -14.62
N MET A 98 -5.37 -2.89 -15.36
CA MET A 98 -4.62 -2.84 -16.62
C MET A 98 -3.12 -2.99 -16.37
N PHE A 99 -2.62 -2.41 -15.27
CA PHE A 99 -1.23 -2.51 -14.88
C PHE A 99 -0.88 -3.88 -14.31
N GLU A 100 -1.73 -4.47 -13.46
CA GLU A 100 -1.46 -5.76 -12.81
C GLU A 100 -1.21 -6.92 -13.81
N ASN A 101 -1.86 -6.85 -14.97
CA ASN A 101 -1.64 -7.79 -16.06
C ASN A 101 -0.21 -7.72 -16.61
N ASN A 102 0.34 -6.51 -16.75
CA ASN A 102 1.62 -6.24 -17.41
C ASN A 102 2.79 -6.08 -16.42
N VAL A 103 2.53 -5.65 -15.19
CA VAL A 103 3.54 -5.20 -14.23
C VAL A 103 3.55 -6.13 -13.02
N LYS A 104 4.67 -6.81 -12.79
CA LYS A 104 4.83 -7.72 -11.65
C LYS A 104 5.43 -7.05 -10.43
N GLY A 105 6.21 -6.00 -10.62
CA GLY A 105 6.78 -5.26 -9.51
C GLY A 105 7.35 -3.91 -9.85
N LEU A 106 7.78 -3.23 -8.80
CA LEU A 106 8.37 -1.91 -8.78
C LEU A 106 9.72 -1.99 -8.07
N CYS A 107 10.71 -1.25 -8.52
CA CYS A 107 12.03 -1.20 -7.91
C CYS A 107 12.50 0.25 -7.75
N ASP A 108 12.97 0.63 -6.56
CA ASP A 108 13.63 1.91 -6.33
C ASP A 108 15.15 1.76 -6.56
N ALA A 109 15.60 2.21 -7.72
CA ALA A 109 16.99 2.17 -8.15
C ALA A 109 17.95 2.89 -7.20
N ARG A 110 17.49 3.84 -6.36
CA ARG A 110 18.36 4.51 -5.39
C ARG A 110 19.01 3.52 -4.43
N HIS A 111 18.34 2.41 -4.13
CA HIS A 111 18.89 1.37 -3.27
C HIS A 111 20.02 0.57 -3.95
N LEU A 112 20.01 0.44 -5.28
CA LEU A 112 21.07 -0.25 -6.04
C LEU A 112 22.41 0.46 -5.98
N PHE A 113 22.36 1.79 -5.86
CA PHE A 113 23.53 2.66 -5.89
C PHE A 113 23.89 3.24 -4.51
N LYS A 114 23.28 2.75 -3.43
CA LYS A 114 23.70 3.12 -2.07
C LYS A 114 25.12 2.60 -1.84
N ASP A 115 26.06 3.52 -1.70
CA ASP A 115 27.36 3.21 -1.12
C ASP A 115 27.15 2.96 0.38
N GLY A 116 27.42 1.74 0.85
CA GLY A 116 27.27 1.36 2.26
C GLY A 116 28.05 2.25 3.24
N LYS A 117 28.97 3.09 2.73
CA LYS A 117 29.74 4.06 3.51
C LYS A 117 29.04 5.41 3.69
N SER A 118 28.08 5.78 2.84
CA SER A 118 27.40 7.08 2.92
C SER A 118 26.05 6.97 3.65
N LYS A 119 25.94 7.61 4.82
CA LYS A 119 24.64 7.82 5.47
C LYS A 119 23.75 8.84 4.75
N LYS A 120 24.31 9.63 3.81
CA LYS A 120 23.56 10.62 3.02
C LYS A 120 22.79 9.92 1.90
N LYS A 121 21.48 10.17 1.82
CA LYS A 121 20.63 9.78 0.69
C LYS A 121 21.02 10.63 -0.51
N LEU A 122 21.75 10.05 -1.46
CA LEU A 122 22.18 10.75 -2.66
C LEU A 122 20.99 11.00 -3.59
N THR A 123 20.94 12.19 -4.19
CA THR A 123 19.99 12.46 -5.28
C THR A 123 20.42 11.70 -6.53
N ILE A 124 19.50 11.49 -7.47
CA ILE A 124 19.88 10.83 -8.73
C ILE A 124 20.81 11.72 -9.55
N GLN A 125 20.69 13.04 -9.47
CA GLN A 125 21.66 13.94 -10.09
C GLN A 125 23.05 13.69 -9.51
N GLU A 126 23.19 13.64 -8.18
CA GLU A 126 24.45 13.32 -7.50
C GLU A 126 24.95 11.91 -7.88
N LEU A 127 24.07 10.90 -7.95
CA LEU A 127 24.42 9.54 -8.37
C LEU A 127 24.87 9.50 -9.83
N SER A 128 24.18 10.23 -10.71
CA SER A 128 24.49 10.29 -12.14
C SER A 128 25.83 10.97 -12.36
N SER A 129 26.12 12.09 -11.69
CA SER A 129 27.43 12.74 -11.76
C SER A 129 28.51 11.77 -11.31
N ARG A 130 28.37 11.14 -10.15
CA ARG A 130 29.37 10.20 -9.62
C ARG A 130 29.62 8.96 -10.50
N LEU A 131 28.56 8.37 -11.05
CA LEU A 131 28.65 7.12 -11.82
C LEU A 131 28.98 7.35 -13.29
N LEU A 132 28.73 8.57 -13.80
CA LEU A 132 28.96 8.95 -15.19
C LEU A 132 30.20 9.84 -15.39
N GLU A 133 30.77 10.42 -14.32
CA GLU A 133 32.06 11.13 -14.33
C GLU A 133 33.17 10.23 -14.89
N GLY A 134 33.84 10.70 -15.95
CA GLY A 134 34.89 9.95 -16.67
C GLY A 134 34.51 9.47 -18.08
N CYS A 135 33.24 9.58 -18.49
CA CYS A 135 32.83 9.29 -19.86
C CYS A 135 32.92 10.51 -20.76
N SER A 136 34.16 10.87 -21.09
CA SER A 136 34.50 12.04 -21.90
C SER A 136 34.13 11.91 -23.38
N ASN A 137 33.75 10.72 -23.87
CA ASN A 137 33.54 10.45 -25.29
C ASN A 137 32.07 10.39 -25.75
N ASP A 138 31.09 10.38 -24.83
CA ASP A 138 29.68 10.35 -25.20
C ASP A 138 29.18 11.78 -25.52
N ASN A 139 29.43 12.22 -26.75
CA ASN A 139 28.81 13.41 -27.33
C ASN A 139 27.27 13.39 -27.27
N GLU A 140 26.65 12.22 -27.03
CA GLU A 140 25.21 12.10 -26.78
C GLU A 140 24.79 12.66 -25.40
N LEU A 141 25.55 12.41 -24.34
CA LEU A 141 25.19 12.87 -22.98
C LEU A 141 25.35 14.38 -22.80
N LYS A 142 26.32 15.00 -23.50
CA LYS A 142 26.49 16.48 -23.53
C LYS A 142 25.43 17.21 -24.36
N LYS A 143 24.81 16.55 -25.36
CA LYS A 143 23.65 17.11 -26.09
C LYS A 143 22.34 16.99 -25.31
N VAL A 144 22.33 16.18 -24.26
CA VAL A 144 21.18 15.95 -23.36
C VAL A 144 21.19 17.00 -22.23
N ALA A 145 21.25 18.28 -22.62
CA ALA A 145 21.19 19.43 -21.70
C ALA A 145 19.76 19.70 -21.18
N ASP A 146 18.75 19.03 -21.73
CA ASP A 146 17.37 19.13 -21.27
C ASP A 146 17.15 18.24 -20.03
N ASP A 147 16.85 18.86 -18.88
CA ASP A 147 16.52 18.16 -17.63
C ASP A 147 15.08 17.58 -17.64
N CYS A 148 14.73 16.91 -18.74
CA CYS A 148 13.41 16.29 -18.93
C CYS A 148 13.34 14.87 -18.35
N SER A 149 12.14 14.45 -17.93
CA SER A 149 11.94 13.10 -17.39
C SER A 149 12.41 11.98 -18.32
N LEU A 150 12.32 12.14 -19.65
CA LEU A 150 12.80 11.14 -20.60
C LEU A 150 14.33 11.00 -20.56
N ASN A 151 15.03 12.12 -20.52
CA ASN A 151 16.49 12.13 -20.42
C ASN A 151 16.95 11.54 -19.09
N TRP A 152 16.17 11.77 -18.03
CA TRP A 152 16.39 11.14 -16.74
C TRP A 152 16.27 9.60 -16.83
N VAL A 153 15.23 9.08 -17.49
CA VAL A 153 15.06 7.62 -17.66
C VAL A 153 16.22 7.01 -18.44
N LYS A 154 16.69 7.69 -19.49
CA LYS A 154 17.88 7.27 -20.25
C LYS A 154 19.14 7.25 -19.39
N LYS A 155 19.36 8.27 -18.55
CA LYS A 155 20.48 8.29 -17.59
C LYS A 155 20.41 7.11 -16.62
N LEU A 156 19.21 6.79 -16.10
CA LEU A 156 19.03 5.63 -15.23
C LEU A 156 19.37 4.32 -15.96
N GLN A 157 18.92 4.15 -17.20
CA GLN A 157 19.25 2.98 -18.02
C GLN A 157 20.77 2.80 -18.15
N LEU A 158 21.50 3.87 -18.51
CA LEU A 158 22.96 3.85 -18.59
C LEU A 158 23.64 3.51 -17.25
N MET A 159 23.10 3.99 -16.13
CA MET A 159 23.62 3.65 -14.80
C MET A 159 23.43 2.16 -14.49
N LEU A 160 22.29 1.58 -14.87
CA LEU A 160 22.03 0.14 -14.71
C LEU A 160 22.95 -0.69 -15.59
N ASP A 161 23.13 -0.31 -16.86
CA ASP A 161 24.04 -0.99 -17.79
C ASP A 161 25.47 -1.03 -17.23
N ARG A 162 25.96 0.08 -16.67
CA ARG A 162 27.26 0.11 -15.98
C ARG A 162 27.30 -0.78 -14.76
N LYS A 163 26.23 -0.82 -13.97
CA LYS A 163 26.17 -1.68 -12.79
C LYS A 163 26.25 -3.15 -13.19
N VAL A 164 25.54 -3.54 -14.25
CA VAL A 164 25.60 -4.87 -14.86
C VAL A 164 27.00 -5.16 -15.40
N ASN A 165 27.64 -4.23 -16.10
CA ASN A 165 28.97 -4.42 -16.66
C ASN A 165 30.08 -4.53 -15.58
N SER A 166 29.92 -3.86 -14.44
CA SER A 166 30.92 -3.84 -13.36
C SER A 166 30.73 -4.94 -12.31
N GLY A 167 29.50 -5.22 -11.88
CA GLY A 167 29.18 -6.24 -10.88
C GLY A 167 28.66 -7.56 -11.47
N GLY A 168 28.46 -7.62 -12.79
CA GLY A 168 27.83 -8.75 -13.45
C GLY A 168 26.30 -8.73 -13.35
N LEU A 169 25.67 -9.35 -14.35
CA LEU A 169 24.21 -9.42 -14.47
C LEU A 169 23.59 -10.15 -13.27
N LYS A 170 24.13 -11.31 -12.88
CA LYS A 170 23.57 -12.15 -11.81
C LYS A 170 23.54 -11.44 -10.45
N GLU A 171 24.61 -10.73 -10.10
CA GLU A 171 24.67 -9.99 -8.83
C GLU A 171 23.70 -8.81 -8.83
N THR A 172 23.66 -8.06 -9.94
CA THR A 172 22.75 -6.92 -10.10
C THR A 172 21.30 -7.36 -9.99
N LEU A 173 20.93 -8.45 -10.66
CA LEU A 173 19.58 -9.02 -10.58
C LEU A 173 19.25 -9.55 -9.17
N CYS A 174 20.20 -10.19 -8.49
CA CYS A 174 20.01 -10.62 -7.11
C CYS A 174 19.74 -9.41 -6.20
N HIS A 175 20.45 -8.31 -6.38
CA HIS A 175 20.21 -7.07 -5.64
C HIS A 175 18.83 -6.49 -5.96
N ILE A 176 18.49 -6.32 -7.24
CA ILE A 176 17.16 -5.84 -7.70
C ILE A 176 16.05 -6.69 -7.06
N SER A 177 16.17 -8.01 -7.08
CA SER A 177 15.14 -8.90 -6.53
C SER A 177 14.90 -8.69 -5.02
N ARG A 178 15.92 -8.28 -4.26
CA ARG A 178 15.81 -8.01 -2.81
C ARG A 178 15.19 -6.66 -2.48
N ILE A 179 15.22 -5.71 -3.41
CA ILE A 179 14.72 -4.34 -3.17
C ILE A 179 13.47 -4.01 -3.99
N SER A 180 12.96 -5.00 -4.74
CA SER A 180 11.74 -4.86 -5.53
C SER A 180 10.52 -5.20 -4.70
N PHE A 181 9.42 -4.54 -5.01
CA PHE A 181 8.12 -4.72 -4.38
C PHE A 181 7.14 -5.28 -5.40
N ASN A 182 6.28 -6.21 -4.97
CA ASN A 182 5.20 -6.71 -5.81
C ASN A 182 4.15 -5.62 -6.07
N PHE A 183 3.68 -5.52 -7.32
CA PHE A 183 2.75 -4.46 -7.73
C PHE A 183 1.44 -4.46 -6.92
N THR A 184 0.81 -5.61 -6.74
CA THR A 184 -0.42 -5.77 -5.95
C THR A 184 -0.22 -5.32 -4.50
N SER A 185 0.91 -5.68 -3.89
CA SER A 185 1.26 -5.24 -2.53
C SER A 185 1.49 -3.73 -2.47
N SER A 186 2.12 -3.14 -3.49
CA SER A 186 2.30 -1.69 -3.59
C SER A 186 0.97 -0.94 -3.77
N MET A 187 0.03 -1.50 -4.52
CA MET A 187 -1.33 -0.94 -4.66
C MET A 187 -2.10 -0.97 -3.35
N LEU A 188 -2.07 -2.08 -2.61
CA LEU A 188 -2.66 -2.15 -1.26
C LEU A 188 -2.04 -1.13 -0.31
N HIS A 189 -0.72 -0.93 -0.40
CA HIS A 189 -0.05 0.10 0.39
C HIS A 189 -0.50 1.51 0.01
N ALA A 190 -0.65 1.79 -1.29
CA ALA A 190 -1.18 3.08 -1.75
C ALA A 190 -2.62 3.31 -1.26
N GLU A 191 -3.49 2.30 -1.32
CA GLU A 191 -4.86 2.37 -0.78
C GLU A 191 -4.89 2.70 0.70
N TYR A 192 -3.99 2.08 1.48
CA TYR A 192 -3.85 2.36 2.89
C TYR A 192 -3.42 3.82 3.15
N ILE A 193 -2.45 4.35 2.39
CA ILE A 193 -2.02 5.75 2.52
C ILE A 193 -3.17 6.69 2.14
N MET A 194 -3.87 6.42 1.04
CA MET A 194 -5.03 7.21 0.60
C MET A 194 -6.16 7.22 1.64
N ALA A 195 -6.44 6.08 2.28
CA ALA A 195 -7.41 6.03 3.38
C ALA A 195 -6.96 6.90 4.57
N GLY A 196 -5.66 6.88 4.90
CA GLY A 196 -5.06 7.77 5.89
C GLY A 196 -5.18 9.25 5.52
N GLU A 197 -4.97 9.61 4.25
CA GLU A 197 -5.15 10.98 3.74
C GLU A 197 -6.61 11.44 3.87
N LYS A 198 -7.58 10.60 3.48
CA LYS A 198 -9.02 10.88 3.63
C LYS A 198 -9.43 11.05 5.09
N ASN A 199 -8.95 10.17 5.97
CA ASN A 199 -9.17 10.29 7.40
C ASN A 199 -8.62 11.63 7.90
N LEU A 200 -7.39 11.97 7.54
CA LEU A 200 -6.76 13.22 7.96
C LEU A 200 -7.52 14.44 7.44
N GLU A 201 -7.95 14.44 6.18
CA GLU A 201 -8.69 15.53 5.56
C GLU A 201 -10.02 15.76 6.27
N PHE A 202 -10.77 14.68 6.55
CA PHE A 202 -12.01 14.73 7.31
C PHE A 202 -11.78 15.32 8.72
N GLU A 203 -10.76 14.85 9.43
CA GLU A 203 -10.42 15.37 10.77
C GLU A 203 -9.99 16.85 10.76
N TRP A 204 -9.25 17.25 9.72
CA TRP A 204 -8.68 18.58 9.64
C TRP A 204 -9.70 19.63 9.23
N HIS A 205 -10.59 19.28 8.29
CA HIS A 205 -11.69 20.15 7.87
C HIS A 205 -12.76 20.28 8.96
N ASN A 206 -13.05 19.21 9.70
CA ASN A 206 -14.00 19.27 10.80
C ASN A 206 -13.44 19.96 12.06
N GLN A 207 -12.14 20.30 12.10
CA GLN A 207 -11.42 20.89 13.24
C GLN A 207 -11.54 20.12 14.57
N SER A 208 -12.21 18.97 14.61
CA SER A 208 -12.57 18.26 15.83
C SER A 208 -11.33 17.91 16.65
N LEU A 209 -10.35 17.23 16.05
CA LEU A 209 -9.15 16.86 16.78
C LEU A 209 -8.13 18.00 16.94
N LYS A 210 -8.15 19.03 16.09
CA LYS A 210 -7.35 20.24 16.33
C LYS A 210 -7.77 20.95 17.61
N LYS A 211 -9.08 21.02 17.87
CA LYS A 211 -9.64 21.55 19.12
C LYS A 211 -9.23 20.72 20.33
N ALA A 212 -8.93 19.43 20.14
CA ALA A 212 -8.31 18.57 21.16
C ALA A 212 -6.83 18.91 21.44
N ALA A 213 -6.29 20.02 20.93
CA ALA A 213 -4.93 20.50 21.15
C ALA A 213 -3.81 19.48 20.81
N ILE A 214 -4.09 18.53 19.90
CA ILE A 214 -3.05 17.60 19.45
C ILE A 214 -2.23 18.18 18.30
N SER A 215 -0.96 17.77 18.22
CA SER A 215 -0.08 18.17 17.13
C SER A 215 -0.53 17.61 15.77
N THR A 216 -0.17 18.29 14.68
CA THR A 216 -0.34 17.80 13.29
C THR A 216 0.23 16.40 13.11
N ASN A 217 1.38 16.11 13.74
CA ASN A 217 2.02 14.80 13.65
C ASN A 217 1.20 13.72 14.35
N THR A 218 0.61 14.02 15.51
CA THR A 218 -0.31 13.10 16.19
C THR A 218 -1.54 12.82 15.35
N ALA A 219 -2.16 13.86 14.79
CA ALA A 219 -3.34 13.70 13.92
C ALA A 219 -3.01 12.82 12.71
N LYS A 220 -1.83 13.01 12.09
CA LYS A 220 -1.32 12.11 11.05
C LYS A 220 -1.20 10.66 11.57
N GLN A 221 -0.55 10.43 12.71
CA GLN A 221 -0.42 9.07 13.25
C GLN A 221 -1.77 8.40 13.50
N ILE A 222 -2.77 9.14 14.01
CA ILE A 222 -4.14 8.64 14.16
C ILE A 222 -4.71 8.23 12.81
N ALA A 223 -4.76 9.15 11.85
CA ALA A 223 -5.36 8.95 10.54
C ALA A 223 -4.70 7.79 9.78
N TYR A 224 -3.37 7.78 9.74
CA TYR A 224 -2.57 6.73 9.12
C TYR A 224 -2.58 5.43 9.91
N SER A 225 -3.05 5.38 11.16
CA SER A 225 -3.27 4.11 11.87
C SER A 225 -4.61 3.43 11.49
N GLY A 226 -5.29 3.96 10.48
CA GLY A 226 -6.60 3.51 10.02
C GLY A 226 -7.74 3.92 10.94
N LEU A 227 -7.55 4.95 11.77
CA LEU A 227 -8.57 5.47 12.68
C LEU A 227 -9.08 6.81 12.15
N ASN A 228 -10.41 6.97 12.13
CA ASN A 228 -11.08 8.26 11.98
C ASN A 228 -11.79 8.66 13.30
N PHE A 229 -12.36 9.86 13.36
CA PHE A 229 -13.08 10.35 14.54
C PHE A 229 -14.24 9.45 14.95
N LYS A 230 -15.00 8.90 14.01
CA LYS A 230 -16.12 8.00 14.31
C LYS A 230 -15.64 6.74 15.04
N ASP A 231 -14.50 6.19 14.63
CA ASP A 231 -13.89 5.04 15.30
C ASP A 231 -13.46 5.40 16.72
N ILE A 232 -12.83 6.57 16.88
CA ILE A 232 -12.38 7.07 18.19
C ILE A 232 -13.56 7.33 19.12
N TRP A 233 -14.60 7.99 18.61
CA TRP A 233 -15.85 8.25 19.32
C TRP A 233 -16.53 6.95 19.77
N LEU A 234 -16.66 5.98 18.86
CA LEU A 234 -17.23 4.67 19.17
C LEU A 234 -16.41 3.93 20.24
N MET A 235 -15.08 3.95 20.14
CA MET A 235 -14.20 3.34 21.14
C MET A 235 -14.37 3.98 22.52
N TYR A 236 -14.47 5.32 22.57
CA TYR A 236 -14.71 6.05 23.80
C TYR A 236 -16.09 5.72 24.39
N ASN A 237 -17.15 5.69 23.59
CA ASN A 237 -18.48 5.37 24.12
C ASN A 237 -18.61 3.93 24.60
N LYS A 238 -17.94 2.97 23.94
CA LYS A 238 -18.04 1.53 24.31
C LYS A 238 -17.14 1.17 25.48
N TRP A 239 -15.96 1.78 25.61
CA TRP A 239 -14.92 1.36 26.57
C TRP A 239 -14.28 2.51 27.35
N GLY A 240 -14.83 3.71 27.25
CA GLY A 240 -14.35 4.92 27.92
C GLY A 240 -12.89 5.25 27.63
N MET A 241 -12.24 5.81 28.64
CA MET A 241 -10.82 6.16 28.63
C MET A 241 -9.91 4.97 28.35
N ALA A 242 -10.27 3.78 28.87
CA ALA A 242 -9.48 2.56 28.73
C ALA A 242 -9.43 2.09 27.28
N GLY A 243 -10.52 2.25 26.52
CA GLY A 243 -10.58 1.96 25.09
C GLY A 243 -9.58 2.78 24.28
N ILE A 244 -9.59 4.10 24.48
CA ILE A 244 -8.68 5.02 23.80
C ILE A 244 -7.22 4.70 24.13
N ARG A 245 -6.91 4.53 25.42
CA ARG A 245 -5.57 4.16 25.90
C ARG A 245 -5.08 2.88 25.24
N ARG A 246 -5.88 1.82 25.30
CA ARG A 246 -5.54 0.52 24.71
C ARG A 246 -5.31 0.62 23.22
N CYS A 247 -6.14 1.38 22.50
CA CYS A 247 -6.01 1.54 21.06
C CYS A 247 -4.75 2.33 20.68
N PHE A 248 -4.51 3.48 21.31
CA PHE A 248 -3.39 4.36 20.96
C PHE A 248 -2.02 3.74 21.31
N THR A 249 -1.97 2.97 22.40
CA THR A 249 -0.76 2.29 22.90
C THR A 249 -0.58 0.86 22.37
N ALA A 250 -1.49 0.34 21.55
CA ALA A 250 -1.32 -0.96 20.92
C ALA A 250 -0.02 -0.98 20.09
N LYS A 251 0.79 -2.04 20.17
CA LYS A 251 2.04 -2.11 19.40
C LYS A 251 1.81 -2.70 18.00
N VAL A 252 2.26 -1.97 16.98
CA VAL A 252 2.33 -2.41 15.58
C VAL A 252 3.78 -2.29 15.13
N LYS A 253 4.41 -3.40 14.72
CA LYS A 253 5.83 -3.45 14.33
C LYS A 253 6.76 -2.82 15.38
N LYS A 254 6.55 -3.15 16.66
CA LYS A 254 7.29 -2.64 17.83
C LYS A 254 7.12 -1.14 18.13
N LYS A 255 6.34 -0.39 17.33
CA LYS A 255 5.97 1.01 17.59
C LYS A 255 4.55 1.10 18.13
N PHE A 256 4.23 2.15 18.88
CA PHE A 256 2.85 2.42 19.28
C PHE A 256 2.00 2.76 18.06
N ARG A 257 0.75 2.28 18.04
CA ARG A 257 -0.20 2.48 16.95
C ARG A 257 -0.41 3.96 16.67
N VAL A 258 -0.54 4.76 17.73
CA VAL A 258 -0.63 6.22 17.66
C VAL A 258 0.44 6.87 18.54
N THR A 259 0.37 6.65 19.85
CA THR A 259 1.27 7.28 20.83
C THR A 259 1.14 6.61 22.20
N ASN A 260 2.20 6.68 23.00
CA ASN A 260 2.17 6.41 24.43
C ASN A 260 2.28 7.68 25.28
N ASN A 261 2.25 8.86 24.65
CA ASN A 261 2.32 10.11 25.39
C ASN A 261 0.99 10.35 26.10
N GLU A 262 1.04 10.23 27.42
CA GLU A 262 -0.10 10.35 28.30
C GLU A 262 -0.83 11.69 28.18
N LYS A 263 -0.09 12.79 27.98
CA LYS A 263 -0.68 14.12 27.79
C LYS A 263 -1.54 14.17 26.54
N VAL A 264 -1.08 13.56 25.46
CA VAL A 264 -1.81 13.49 24.19
C VAL A 264 -3.08 12.65 24.34
N ILE A 265 -2.97 11.49 25.00
CA ILE A 265 -4.11 10.59 25.24
C ILE A 265 -5.18 11.29 26.09
N CYS A 266 -4.77 11.92 27.19
CA CYS A 266 -5.69 12.70 28.03
C CYS A 266 -6.32 13.87 27.28
N SER A 267 -5.59 14.55 26.40
CA SER A 267 -6.12 15.66 25.60
C SER A 267 -7.24 15.19 24.66
N VAL A 268 -7.04 14.05 24.00
CA VAL A 268 -8.07 13.44 23.13
C VAL A 268 -9.27 13.00 23.96
N ILE A 269 -9.06 12.35 25.10
CA ILE A 269 -10.15 11.94 26.00
C ILE A 269 -10.95 13.14 26.50
N GLY A 270 -10.29 14.21 26.95
CA GLY A 270 -10.94 15.41 27.44
C GLY A 270 -11.77 16.09 26.35
N PHE A 271 -11.26 16.12 25.11
CA PHE A 271 -12.03 16.57 23.97
C PHE A 271 -13.28 15.72 23.73
N LEU A 272 -13.16 14.39 23.72
CA LEU A 272 -14.32 13.51 23.53
C LEU A 272 -15.37 13.71 24.63
N ALA A 273 -14.95 13.80 25.89
CA ALA A 273 -15.84 14.09 27.01
C ALA A 273 -16.59 15.42 26.84
N SER A 274 -15.91 16.47 26.34
CA SER A 274 -16.57 17.76 26.05
C SER A 274 -17.61 17.69 24.93
N GLN A 275 -17.44 16.78 23.96
CA GLN A 275 -18.43 16.60 22.90
C GLN A 275 -19.67 15.86 23.42
N GLU A 276 -19.50 14.98 24.41
CA GLU A 276 -20.60 14.25 25.06
C GLU A 276 -21.51 15.20 25.85
N ILE A 277 -20.94 16.23 26.46
CA ILE A 277 -21.69 17.27 27.18
C ILE A 277 -22.54 18.11 26.21
N ASN A 278 -22.00 18.49 25.06
CA ASN A 278 -22.72 19.30 24.06
C ASN A 278 -23.88 18.56 23.39
N LEU A 279 -23.87 17.22 23.38
CA LEU A 279 -24.97 16.41 22.86
C LEU A 279 -26.09 16.17 23.89
N ASN A 280 -25.82 16.42 25.18
CA ASN A 280 -26.75 16.18 26.28
C ASN A 280 -27.26 17.47 26.93
N THR A 281 -26.85 18.65 26.46
CA THR A 281 -27.48 19.92 26.83
C THR A 281 -28.86 20.02 26.16
N PRO A 282 -29.96 20.15 26.92
CA PRO A 282 -31.27 20.42 26.32
C PRO A 282 -31.21 21.80 25.67
N GLU A 283 -31.43 21.87 24.35
CA GLU A 283 -31.77 23.14 23.72
C GLU A 283 -33.10 23.61 24.32
N GLU A 284 -33.08 24.70 25.07
CA GLU A 284 -34.27 25.46 25.42
C GLU A 284 -34.87 26.04 24.14
N HIS A 285 -35.73 25.30 23.44
CA HIS A 285 -36.81 25.88 22.63
C HIS A 285 -37.88 24.84 22.30
N GLY A 286 -39.11 25.13 22.74
CA GLY A 286 -40.32 24.87 21.98
C GLY A 286 -40.79 23.42 21.90
N THR A 287 -41.84 23.12 22.66
CA THR A 287 -42.71 21.95 22.56
C THR A 287 -42.99 21.55 21.10
N ILE A 288 -42.37 20.47 20.62
CA ILE A 288 -42.87 19.69 19.48
C ILE A 288 -42.95 18.23 19.91
N GLN A 289 -44.14 17.67 19.73
CA GLN A 289 -44.57 16.34 20.17
C GLN A 289 -43.76 15.19 19.51
N PRO A 290 -43.73 14.00 20.14
CA PRO A 290 -43.08 12.83 19.58
C PRO A 290 -44.00 12.16 18.56
N THR A 291 -43.69 12.31 17.28
CA THR A 291 -44.39 11.55 16.23
C THR A 291 -43.40 10.90 15.28
N MET A 292 -43.54 9.57 15.19
CA MET A 292 -42.97 8.64 14.22
C MET A 292 -41.56 8.09 14.50
N ALA A 293 -41.55 7.08 15.38
CA ALA A 293 -40.65 5.94 15.26
C ALA A 293 -40.83 5.31 13.86
N ARG A 294 -40.00 5.72 12.90
CA ARG A 294 -39.89 5.08 11.60
C ARG A 294 -38.94 3.89 11.76
N GLN A 295 -39.50 2.69 11.63
CA GLN A 295 -38.77 1.43 11.54
C GLN A 295 -37.65 1.56 10.49
N ILE A 296 -36.42 1.66 10.96
CA ILE A 296 -35.25 1.33 10.15
C ILE A 296 -35.08 -0.18 10.33
N THR A 297 -35.49 -0.94 9.33
CA THR A 297 -35.06 -2.33 9.15
C THR A 297 -33.53 -2.37 9.24
N ALA A 298 -33.04 -3.07 10.26
CA ALA A 298 -31.63 -3.29 10.49
C ALA A 298 -30.95 -3.88 9.24
N PRO A 299 -29.92 -3.24 8.68
CA PRO A 299 -29.00 -3.96 7.80
C PRO A 299 -28.15 -4.87 8.70
N MET A 300 -28.00 -6.14 8.26
CA MET A 300 -27.16 -7.18 8.87
C MET A 300 -25.98 -6.62 9.67
N LEU A 301 -26.00 -6.86 10.99
CA LEU A 301 -24.84 -6.71 11.86
C LEU A 301 -23.73 -7.63 11.35
N LEU A 302 -22.69 -7.03 10.76
CA LEU A 302 -21.40 -7.69 10.56
C LEU A 302 -20.85 -8.09 11.94
N THR A 303 -20.41 -9.34 12.07
CA THR A 303 -19.94 -9.91 13.34
C THR A 303 -18.55 -9.34 13.71
N GLU A 304 -18.19 -9.34 15.00
CA GLU A 304 -16.90 -8.81 15.51
C GLU A 304 -15.65 -9.45 14.84
N ALA A 305 -15.80 -10.60 14.16
CA ALA A 305 -14.76 -11.26 13.38
C ALA A 305 -14.38 -10.49 12.10
N GLN A 306 -15.31 -9.73 11.49
CA GLN A 306 -15.10 -9.05 10.21
C GLN A 306 -14.31 -7.74 10.31
N LEU A 307 -14.03 -7.27 11.53
CA LEU A 307 -13.23 -6.06 11.84
C LEU A 307 -11.75 -6.35 12.15
N GLN A 308 -11.35 -7.62 12.15
CA GLN A 308 -9.97 -8.02 12.44
C GLN A 308 -9.18 -8.23 11.15
N ASN A 309 -7.87 -7.98 11.17
CA ASN A 309 -7.02 -8.29 10.02
C ASN A 309 -6.88 -9.82 9.89
N PRO A 310 -6.90 -10.38 8.67
CA PRO A 310 -6.64 -11.80 8.48
C PRO A 310 -5.22 -12.14 8.94
N VAL A 311 -5.08 -13.26 9.64
CA VAL A 311 -3.82 -13.79 10.20
C VAL A 311 -3.29 -14.97 9.40
N ALA A 312 -4.11 -15.57 8.55
CA ALA A 312 -3.72 -16.59 7.60
C ALA A 312 -4.66 -16.58 6.38
N THR A 313 -4.32 -17.36 5.38
CA THR A 313 -5.18 -17.66 4.24
C THR A 313 -5.27 -19.15 4.00
N LEU A 314 -6.41 -19.60 3.49
CA LEU A 314 -6.65 -20.95 3.03
C LEU A 314 -6.95 -20.88 1.53
N ASN A 315 -6.01 -21.32 0.70
CA ASN A 315 -6.16 -21.33 -0.76
C ASN A 315 -6.77 -22.66 -1.21
N VAL A 316 -8.01 -22.65 -1.66
CA VAL A 316 -8.76 -23.81 -2.13
C VAL A 316 -8.93 -23.71 -3.63
N ASN A 317 -8.28 -24.59 -4.41
CA ASN A 317 -8.37 -24.60 -5.87
C ASN A 317 -8.15 -23.23 -6.55
N GLY A 318 -7.32 -22.35 -5.96
CA GLY A 318 -7.06 -21.00 -6.47
C GLY A 318 -7.92 -19.90 -5.83
N GLU A 319 -8.99 -20.23 -5.12
CA GLU A 319 -9.79 -19.30 -4.34
C GLU A 319 -9.18 -19.07 -2.95
N ILE A 320 -9.02 -17.81 -2.56
CA ILE A 320 -8.35 -17.44 -1.31
C ILE A 320 -9.40 -17.10 -0.25
N HIS A 321 -9.53 -17.95 0.76
CA HIS A 321 -10.35 -17.68 1.95
C HIS A 321 -9.49 -17.06 3.05
N LYS A 322 -9.98 -15.95 3.61
CA LYS A 322 -9.31 -15.22 4.71
C LYS A 322 -9.58 -15.90 6.05
N ILE A 323 -8.54 -16.04 6.88
CA ILE A 323 -8.63 -16.61 8.22
C ILE A 323 -8.41 -15.51 9.25
N TYR A 324 -9.33 -15.39 10.19
CA TYR A 324 -9.32 -14.36 11.25
C TYR A 324 -8.93 -14.97 12.60
N PRO A 325 -8.46 -14.17 13.57
CA PRO A 325 -8.31 -14.65 14.94
C PRO A 325 -9.63 -15.18 15.51
N GLY A 326 -9.57 -16.21 16.33
CA GLY A 326 -10.74 -16.94 16.82
C GLY A 326 -11.04 -18.19 15.99
N GLU A 327 -12.31 -18.58 15.95
CA GLU A 327 -12.77 -19.82 15.30
C GLU A 327 -13.25 -19.53 13.88
N ASN A 328 -12.70 -20.28 12.92
CA ASN A 328 -13.07 -20.22 11.51
C ASN A 328 -13.63 -21.59 11.14
N MET A 329 -14.95 -21.65 10.98
CA MET A 329 -15.67 -22.89 10.69
C MET A 329 -15.64 -23.17 9.19
N ILE A 330 -15.22 -24.40 8.82
CA ILE A 330 -15.08 -24.87 7.44
C ILE A 330 -16.13 -25.94 7.19
N GLY A 331 -16.91 -25.78 6.12
CA GLY A 331 -17.94 -26.75 5.75
C GLY A 331 -18.82 -26.26 4.62
N ARG A 332 -19.97 -26.92 4.45
CA ARG A 332 -20.95 -26.58 3.39
C ARG A 332 -22.08 -25.67 3.86
N ASN A 333 -22.32 -25.57 5.18
CA ASN A 333 -23.50 -24.87 5.69
C ASN A 333 -23.26 -23.35 5.78
N PRO A 334 -23.95 -22.52 4.96
CA PRO A 334 -23.79 -21.06 4.98
C PRO A 334 -24.21 -20.40 6.28
N SER A 335 -25.04 -21.05 7.10
CA SER A 335 -25.52 -20.48 8.36
C SER A 335 -24.51 -20.62 9.50
N THR A 336 -23.59 -21.58 9.42
CA THR A 336 -22.65 -21.89 10.52
C THR A 336 -21.18 -21.83 10.11
N CYS A 337 -20.87 -21.95 8.81
CA CYS A 337 -19.49 -21.94 8.31
C CYS A 337 -19.05 -20.55 7.84
N SER A 338 -17.91 -20.09 8.31
CA SER A 338 -17.25 -18.88 7.81
C SER A 338 -16.49 -19.11 6.50
N ILE A 339 -16.13 -20.37 6.22
CA ILE A 339 -15.43 -20.79 5.00
C ILE A 339 -16.29 -21.86 4.33
N LEU A 340 -16.87 -21.49 3.19
CA LEU A 340 -17.80 -22.34 2.46
C LEU A 340 -17.09 -23.13 1.36
N LEU A 341 -17.14 -24.46 1.48
CA LEU A 341 -16.62 -25.39 0.48
C LEU A 341 -17.79 -26.11 -0.17
N GLN A 342 -18.16 -25.71 -1.38
CA GLN A 342 -19.28 -26.30 -2.14
C GLN A 342 -18.86 -27.63 -2.77
N ASN A 343 -18.68 -28.66 -1.95
CA ASN A 343 -18.31 -30.01 -2.39
C ASN A 343 -19.06 -31.07 -1.58
N GLU A 344 -19.64 -32.06 -2.26
CA GLU A 344 -20.48 -33.10 -1.65
C GLU A 344 -19.77 -33.96 -0.60
N LYS A 345 -18.44 -34.11 -0.70
CA LYS A 345 -17.61 -34.89 0.23
C LYS A 345 -17.21 -34.12 1.48
N VAL A 346 -17.49 -32.82 1.55
CA VAL A 346 -17.29 -32.00 2.74
C VAL A 346 -18.58 -32.04 3.59
N CYS A 347 -18.45 -32.11 4.91
CA CYS A 347 -19.60 -32.10 5.82
C CYS A 347 -20.18 -30.69 5.96
N ASN A 348 -21.42 -30.59 6.45
CA ASN A 348 -22.06 -29.30 6.70
C ASN A 348 -21.21 -28.44 7.66
N GLU A 349 -20.68 -29.05 8.71
CA GLU A 349 -19.61 -28.54 9.58
C GLU A 349 -18.53 -29.62 9.60
N HIS A 350 -17.38 -29.34 9.00
CA HIS A 350 -16.40 -30.38 8.69
C HIS A 350 -15.14 -30.24 9.54
N ALA A 351 -14.63 -29.02 9.65
CA ALA A 351 -13.46 -28.72 10.46
C ALA A 351 -13.58 -27.32 11.07
N VAL A 352 -12.92 -27.13 12.20
CA VAL A 352 -12.74 -25.79 12.78
C VAL A 352 -11.26 -25.45 12.82
N LEU A 353 -10.92 -24.26 12.33
CA LEU A 353 -9.59 -23.69 12.43
C LEU A 353 -9.61 -22.58 13.47
N LYS A 354 -8.96 -22.83 14.61
CA LYS A 354 -8.89 -21.91 15.74
C LYS A 354 -7.53 -21.24 15.78
N VAL A 355 -7.53 -19.90 15.82
CA VAL A 355 -6.31 -19.10 15.90
C VAL A 355 -6.30 -18.28 17.19
N THR A 356 -5.32 -18.52 18.05
CA THR A 356 -5.14 -17.81 19.32
C THR A 356 -3.70 -17.30 19.44
N GLY A 357 -3.48 -16.00 19.24
CA GLY A 357 -2.12 -15.44 19.21
C GLY A 357 -1.34 -15.98 18.00
N ASP A 358 -0.24 -16.68 18.27
CA ASP A 358 0.60 -17.33 17.26
C ASP A 358 0.29 -18.84 17.12
N GLU A 359 -0.69 -19.37 17.87
CA GLU A 359 -1.10 -20.77 17.79
C GLU A 359 -2.25 -20.94 16.80
N HIS A 360 -2.03 -21.80 15.80
CA HIS A 360 -3.01 -22.15 14.78
C HIS A 360 -3.32 -23.64 14.91
N LEU A 361 -4.57 -23.96 15.23
CA LEU A 361 -5.02 -25.34 15.45
C LEU A 361 -6.14 -25.68 14.49
N ILE A 362 -6.06 -26.84 13.83
CA ILE A 362 -7.16 -27.40 13.06
C ILE A 362 -7.72 -28.62 13.77
N THR A 363 -9.05 -28.71 13.84
CA THR A 363 -9.74 -29.84 14.45
C THR A 363 -10.76 -30.39 13.47
N ASP A 364 -10.68 -31.69 13.20
CA ASP A 364 -11.72 -32.43 12.48
C ASP A 364 -12.95 -32.59 13.39
N LEU A 365 -14.13 -32.17 12.93
CA LEU A 365 -15.37 -32.27 13.70
C LEU A 365 -16.02 -33.65 13.62
N GLY A 366 -15.48 -34.53 12.76
CA GLY A 366 -15.97 -35.88 12.52
C GLY A 366 -16.86 -35.95 11.29
N GLY A 367 -16.79 -37.10 10.62
CA GLY A 367 -17.51 -37.33 9.37
C GLY A 367 -16.92 -38.49 8.57
N PRO A 368 -17.61 -38.95 7.52
CA PRO A 368 -17.13 -40.07 6.71
C PRO A 368 -15.79 -39.77 6.01
N ASN A 369 -15.51 -38.49 5.77
CA ASN A 369 -14.30 -38.02 5.12
C ASN A 369 -13.46 -37.21 6.10
N THR A 370 -12.48 -37.83 6.74
CA THR A 370 -11.62 -37.18 7.74
C THR A 370 -10.74 -36.09 7.14
N VAL A 371 -10.42 -35.06 7.94
CA VAL A 371 -9.43 -34.04 7.58
C VAL A 371 -8.03 -34.64 7.52
N ARG A 372 -7.22 -34.22 6.54
CA ARG A 372 -5.80 -34.64 6.44
C ARG A 372 -4.88 -33.43 6.38
N VAL A 373 -3.72 -33.55 7.01
CA VAL A 373 -2.61 -32.60 6.91
C VAL A 373 -1.45 -33.32 6.22
N GLY A 374 -1.18 -32.96 4.97
CA GLY A 374 -0.28 -33.70 4.09
C GLY A 374 -0.74 -35.15 3.91
N LYS A 375 0.03 -36.10 4.44
CA LYS A 375 -0.30 -37.54 4.39
C LYS A 375 -1.04 -38.02 5.64
N VAL A 376 -1.02 -37.27 6.73
CA VAL A 376 -1.54 -37.67 8.05
C VAL A 376 -3.04 -37.43 8.11
N LYS A 377 -3.81 -38.46 8.46
CA LYS A 377 -5.24 -38.31 8.78
C LYS A 377 -5.38 -37.84 10.23
N LEU A 378 -6.18 -36.80 10.45
CA LEU A 378 -6.43 -36.31 11.80
C LEU A 378 -7.38 -37.25 12.54
N LYS A 379 -7.20 -37.33 13.86
CA LYS A 379 -8.17 -37.98 14.74
C LYS A 379 -9.29 -36.98 15.02
N GLU A 380 -10.54 -37.45 14.93
CA GLU A 380 -11.70 -36.62 15.21
C GLU A 380 -11.59 -35.94 16.59
N LYS A 381 -12.05 -34.69 16.65
CA LYS A 381 -12.10 -33.84 17.86
C LYS A 381 -10.75 -33.65 18.56
N THR A 382 -9.65 -33.93 17.87
CA THR A 382 -8.29 -33.75 18.39
C THR A 382 -7.65 -32.56 17.67
N PRO A 383 -7.30 -31.47 18.39
CA PRO A 383 -6.62 -30.35 17.78
C PRO A 383 -5.25 -30.74 17.23
N PHE A 384 -4.96 -30.31 16.00
CA PHE A 384 -3.68 -30.52 15.33
C PHE A 384 -3.03 -29.16 15.05
N PRO A 385 -1.77 -28.94 15.47
CA PRO A 385 -1.09 -27.67 15.24
C PRO A 385 -0.67 -27.49 13.79
N LEU A 386 -0.86 -26.27 13.27
CA LEU A 386 -0.40 -25.83 11.95
C LEU A 386 0.75 -24.84 12.12
N VAL A 387 1.79 -25.00 11.31
CA VAL A 387 2.99 -24.15 11.26
C VAL A 387 3.06 -23.29 9.99
N GLY A 388 2.16 -23.49 9.04
CA GLY A 388 2.07 -22.72 7.79
C GLY A 388 2.78 -23.40 6.61
N GLY A 389 2.13 -23.39 5.45
CA GLY A 389 2.61 -24.01 4.22
C GLY A 389 2.04 -25.42 3.96
N GLU A 390 1.30 -26.00 4.90
CA GLU A 390 0.74 -27.34 4.79
C GLU A 390 -0.36 -27.44 3.73
N LEU A 391 -0.48 -28.64 3.17
CA LEU A 391 -1.62 -29.03 2.35
C LEU A 391 -2.67 -29.69 3.25
N LEU A 392 -3.85 -29.09 3.31
CA LEU A 392 -5.01 -29.59 4.02
C LEU A 392 -5.95 -30.26 3.02
N MET A 393 -6.51 -31.40 3.41
CA MET A 393 -7.54 -32.10 2.64
C MET A 393 -8.84 -32.15 3.44
N PHE A 394 -9.93 -31.71 2.82
CA PHE A 394 -11.29 -31.79 3.35
C PHE A 394 -12.10 -32.67 2.40
N GLY A 395 -12.20 -33.97 2.69
CA GLY A 395 -12.62 -34.96 1.69
C GLY A 395 -11.66 -35.01 0.50
N ASP A 396 -12.13 -34.65 -0.69
CA ASP A 396 -11.31 -34.54 -1.90
C ASP A 396 -10.93 -33.09 -2.25
N VAL A 397 -11.33 -32.11 -1.43
CA VAL A 397 -10.94 -30.71 -1.59
C VAL A 397 -9.53 -30.51 -1.04
N CYS A 398 -8.61 -30.11 -1.91
CA CYS A 398 -7.24 -29.75 -1.53
C CYS A 398 -7.14 -28.25 -1.26
N ALA A 399 -6.53 -27.89 -0.13
CA ALA A 399 -6.33 -26.53 0.28
C ALA A 399 -4.90 -26.31 0.76
N LYS A 400 -4.30 -25.16 0.45
CA LYS A 400 -3.00 -24.77 0.99
C LYS A 400 -3.18 -23.75 2.10
N TYR A 401 -2.66 -24.07 3.28
CA TYR A 401 -2.67 -23.17 4.43
C TYR A 401 -1.44 -22.27 4.43
N ILE A 402 -1.62 -20.96 4.56
CA ILE A 402 -0.50 -20.01 4.56
C ILE A 402 -0.72 -19.02 5.70
N ILE A 403 0.16 -19.04 6.70
CA ILE A 403 0.16 -18.06 7.77
C ILE A 403 0.64 -16.72 7.20
N CYS A 404 -0.13 -15.66 7.44
CA CYS A 404 0.28 -14.31 7.10
C CYS A 404 1.29 -13.86 8.17
N THR A 405 2.57 -14.19 8.00
CA THR A 405 3.59 -13.70 8.93
C THR A 405 3.53 -12.17 8.94
N ARG A 406 3.49 -11.58 10.14
CA ARG A 406 3.60 -10.13 10.35
C ARG A 406 5.04 -9.69 10.03
N GLY A 407 5.44 -9.82 8.77
CA GLY A 407 6.81 -9.64 8.32
C GLY A 407 7.08 -10.09 6.89
N GLU A 408 6.41 -11.12 6.36
CA GLU A 408 6.69 -11.64 5.02
C GLU A 408 5.58 -11.25 4.04
N HIS A 409 5.63 -9.98 3.62
CA HIS A 409 5.31 -9.63 2.24
C HIS A 409 6.56 -9.72 1.34
N GLU A 410 7.61 -10.41 1.82
CA GLU A 410 8.85 -10.68 1.08
C GLU A 410 9.08 -12.19 0.98
N ALA A 411 9.35 -12.63 -0.25
CA ALA A 411 9.83 -13.95 -0.67
C ALA A 411 8.81 -15.10 -0.82
N THR A 412 8.21 -15.17 -2.00
CA THR A 412 8.29 -16.41 -2.80
C THR A 412 9.05 -16.11 -4.10
N CYS A 413 10.37 -16.20 -3.99
CA CYS A 413 11.35 -16.09 -5.08
C CYS A 413 11.58 -17.47 -5.72
N SER A 414 10.57 -18.01 -6.38
CA SER A 414 10.71 -19.19 -7.25
C SER A 414 10.29 -18.91 -8.70
N SER A 415 9.48 -17.88 -8.92
CA SER A 415 9.06 -17.44 -10.25
C SER A 415 9.99 -16.42 -10.90
N VAL A 416 10.98 -15.86 -10.20
CA VAL A 416 11.87 -14.81 -10.75
C VAL A 416 13.03 -15.39 -11.57
N GLN A 417 13.49 -16.60 -11.28
CA GLN A 417 14.64 -17.19 -11.99
C GLN A 417 14.35 -17.53 -13.46
N SER A 418 13.08 -17.76 -13.83
CA SER A 418 12.68 -18.01 -15.22
C SER A 418 12.40 -16.74 -16.03
N LEU A 419 12.44 -15.54 -15.42
CA LEU A 419 12.04 -14.26 -16.04
C LEU A 419 13.21 -13.45 -16.59
N LEU A 420 14.44 -13.95 -16.44
CA LEU A 420 15.65 -13.10 -16.47
C LEU A 420 16.51 -13.28 -17.72
N ARG A 421 15.88 -13.57 -18.85
CA ARG A 421 16.49 -13.36 -20.17
C ARG A 421 15.70 -12.27 -20.89
N ASP A 422 16.27 -11.07 -20.85
CA ASP A 422 16.26 -10.09 -21.95
C ASP A 422 15.58 -8.71 -21.78
N ASP A 423 14.84 -8.38 -20.72
CA ASP A 423 14.21 -7.04 -20.64
C ASP A 423 14.10 -6.41 -19.23
N LEU A 424 14.83 -5.31 -19.00
CA LEU A 424 14.69 -4.42 -17.82
C LEU A 424 14.08 -3.09 -18.27
N LEU A 425 13.01 -2.65 -17.59
CA LEU A 425 12.31 -1.39 -17.92
C LEU A 425 12.69 -0.26 -16.95
N CYS A 426 13.11 0.89 -17.49
CA CYS A 426 13.35 2.11 -16.71
C CYS A 426 12.15 3.06 -16.81
N LEU A 427 11.76 3.69 -15.70
CA LEU A 427 10.53 4.47 -15.58
C LEU A 427 10.68 5.65 -14.63
N CYS A 428 10.16 6.81 -15.04
CA CYS A 428 10.02 7.98 -14.19
C CYS A 428 8.64 8.61 -14.36
N PRO A 429 7.75 8.44 -13.38
CA PRO A 429 6.61 9.33 -13.24
C PRO A 429 7.11 10.63 -12.59
N PHE A 430 6.91 11.77 -13.25
CA PHE A 430 7.31 13.06 -12.70
C PHE A 430 6.17 13.61 -11.83
N LEU A 431 6.37 13.55 -10.51
CA LEU A 431 5.39 13.86 -9.48
C LEU A 431 6.04 14.80 -8.45
N HIS A 432 5.29 15.79 -7.99
CA HIS A 432 5.75 16.70 -6.94
C HIS A 432 5.81 15.99 -5.57
N ASN A 433 6.82 16.27 -4.73
CA ASN A 433 6.76 15.96 -3.30
C ASN A 433 7.55 17.03 -2.54
N MET A 434 6.90 17.69 -1.58
CA MET A 434 7.56 18.60 -0.64
C MET A 434 8.19 17.81 0.52
N GLU A 435 9.50 17.57 0.47
CA GLU A 435 10.36 17.55 1.67
C GLU A 435 11.07 18.92 1.67
N ASN A 436 11.02 19.81 2.68
CA ASN A 436 11.16 19.70 4.14
C ASN A 436 10.36 20.81 4.87
N PRO A 437 10.25 20.74 6.21
CA PRO A 437 11.04 21.73 6.97
C PRO A 437 11.69 21.22 8.26
N THR A 438 12.81 21.86 8.59
CA THR A 438 13.41 22.12 9.92
C THR A 438 14.11 21.01 10.71
N GLU A 439 15.39 21.32 11.00
CA GLU A 439 16.19 20.88 12.13
C GLU A 439 15.41 20.89 13.45
N CYS A 440 15.63 19.87 14.28
CA CYS A 440 15.72 20.06 15.73
C CYS A 440 16.62 19.00 16.37
N ALA A 441 17.48 19.51 17.23
CA ALA A 441 18.56 18.89 17.96
C ALA A 441 18.25 17.58 18.69
N SER A 442 19.26 16.72 18.79
CA SER A 442 19.92 16.53 20.09
C SER A 442 21.36 16.01 19.89
N ALA A 443 22.30 16.94 19.99
CA ALA A 443 23.49 16.66 20.77
C ALA A 443 23.10 16.78 22.24
N ARG A 444 23.34 15.73 23.02
CA ARG A 444 24.12 15.73 24.28
C ARG A 444 23.96 14.38 24.97
N MET A 445 25.11 13.94 25.52
CA MET A 445 25.35 13.04 26.65
C MET A 445 24.20 12.20 27.17
#